data_AF-A0A2G5NUG2-F1
#
_entry.id   AF-A0A2G5NUG2-F1
#
_cell.length_a   1.000
_cell.length_b   1.000
_cell.length_c   1.000
_cell.angle_alpha   90.00
_cell.angle_beta   90.00
_cell.angle_gamma   90.00
#
_symmetry.space_group_name_H-M   'P 1'
#
loop_
_entity.id
_entity.type
_entity.pdbx_description
1 polymer ?
#
loop_
_entity_poly.entity_id
_entity_poly.type
_entity_poly.pdbx_seq_one_letter_code
_entity_poly.pdbx_strand_id
1 'polypeptide(L)'
;MKNNRSYLIFAFVITFLLMSIFFLALSTKEDPAKPEQTATENTDSGATKDTASKETDKEETTSSKAGQVFEQKGCVSCHAISKLNVKGGSTGPDLSDAYKTVDGKHGKSIDEFLKKPSSAVMSGVIKDNPLTDKERKDIVDALKEASEK
;
A
#
# COMPACT_ATOMS: atom_id res chain seq x y z
N MET A 1 16.46 -20.11 48.90
CA MET A 1 16.43 -19.71 47.47
C MET A 1 15.08 -19.06 47.12
N LYS A 2 14.80 -17.84 47.58
CA LYS A 2 13.53 -17.15 47.26
C LYS A 2 13.70 -15.68 46.87
N ASN A 3 14.93 -15.18 46.85
CA ASN A 3 15.25 -13.75 46.80
C ASN A 3 15.81 -13.31 45.44
N ASN A 4 16.31 -14.26 44.63
CA ASN A 4 16.89 -13.95 43.32
C ASN A 4 15.82 -13.64 42.26
N ARG A 5 14.62 -14.23 42.38
CA ARG A 5 13.52 -14.01 41.43
C ARG A 5 12.96 -12.59 41.54
N SER A 6 12.82 -12.07 42.77
CA SER A 6 12.41 -10.67 42.98
C SER A 6 13.49 -9.70 42.50
N TYR A 7 14.77 -10.01 42.71
CA TYR A 7 15.87 -9.17 42.23
C TYR A 7 15.91 -9.08 40.69
N LEU A 8 15.68 -10.19 39.99
CA LEU A 8 15.64 -10.20 38.52
C LEU A 8 14.46 -9.39 37.96
N ILE A 9 13.29 -9.42 38.59
CA ILE A 9 12.13 -8.63 38.18
C ILE A 9 12.38 -7.14 38.45
N PHE A 10 12.92 -6.78 39.62
CA PHE A 10 13.28 -5.40 39.92
C PHE A 10 14.36 -4.85 38.98
N ALA A 11 15.39 -5.64 38.66
CA ALA A 11 16.43 -5.25 37.71
C ALA A 11 15.89 -5.03 36.29
N PHE A 12 14.92 -5.85 35.85
CA PHE A 12 14.29 -5.68 34.54
C PHE A 12 13.41 -4.42 34.48
N VAL A 13 12.67 -4.12 35.54
CA VAL A 13 11.83 -2.90 35.60
C VAL A 13 12.69 -1.63 35.64
N ILE A 14 13.80 -1.64 36.38
CA ILE A 14 14.72 -0.49 36.47
C ILE A 14 15.40 -0.24 35.12
N THR A 15 15.84 -1.28 34.42
CA THR A 15 16.46 -1.13 33.09
C THR A 15 15.47 -0.65 32.03
N PHE A 16 14.22 -1.12 32.08
CA PHE A 16 13.17 -0.65 31.17
C PHE A 16 12.79 0.82 31.40
N LEU A 17 12.76 1.26 32.66
CA LEU A 17 12.55 2.66 33.03
C LEU A 17 13.70 3.56 32.55
N LEU A 18 14.95 3.15 32.76
CA LEU A 18 16.11 3.91 32.32
C LEU A 18 16.22 3.98 30.78
N MET A 19 15.88 2.89 30.07
CA MET A 19 15.89 2.84 28.60
C MET A 19 14.74 3.69 28.00
N SER A 20 13.58 3.74 28.68
CA SER A 20 12.45 4.61 28.27
C SER A 20 12.76 6.09 28.47
N ILE A 21 13.44 6.47 29.55
CA ILE A 21 13.89 7.85 29.79
C ILE A 21 14.96 8.26 28.76
N PHE A 22 15.86 7.33 28.39
CA PHE A 22 16.86 7.55 27.34
C PHE A 22 16.22 7.73 25.96
N PHE A 23 15.21 6.93 25.60
CA PHE A 23 14.47 7.05 24.34
C PHE A 23 13.68 8.38 24.23
N LEU A 24 13.13 8.86 25.35
CA LEU A 24 12.44 10.15 25.40
C LEU A 24 13.41 11.33 25.24
N ALA A 25 14.63 11.23 25.79
CA ALA A 25 15.67 12.26 25.65
C ALA A 25 16.25 12.35 24.22
N LEU A 26 16.23 11.27 23.43
CA LEU A 26 16.58 11.30 22.00
C LEU A 26 15.45 11.85 21.11
N SER A 27 14.22 11.93 21.61
CA SER A 27 13.06 12.41 20.84
C SER A 27 12.82 13.92 20.95
N THR A 28 13.65 14.66 21.72
CA THR A 28 13.49 16.10 21.99
C THR A 28 14.62 16.99 21.46
N LYS A 29 15.19 16.67 20.29
CA LYS A 29 15.93 17.64 19.44
C LYS A 29 15.23 17.72 18.09
N GLU A 30 14.22 18.59 17.95
CA GLU A 30 14.29 19.99 17.45
C GLU A 30 13.90 20.10 15.96
N ASP A 31 12.62 20.38 15.71
CA ASP A 31 12.12 21.34 14.70
C ASP A 31 11.78 22.64 15.49
N PRO A 32 11.60 23.88 14.93
CA PRO A 32 11.31 24.25 13.53
C PRO A 32 11.94 25.58 13.00
N ALA A 33 11.98 25.83 11.68
CA ALA A 33 11.80 27.18 11.09
C ALA A 33 11.79 27.20 9.53
N LYS A 34 10.75 27.83 8.96
CA LYS A 34 10.63 28.39 7.59
C LYS A 34 10.51 29.93 7.77
N PRO A 35 11.19 30.84 7.02
CA PRO A 35 10.79 31.32 5.66
C PRO A 35 11.98 31.67 4.70
N GLU A 36 11.93 31.32 3.41
CA GLU A 36 11.52 32.11 2.21
C GLU A 36 12.61 32.99 1.52
N GLN A 37 12.66 32.90 0.17
CA GLN A 37 13.28 33.78 -0.85
C GLN A 37 14.82 33.68 -1.03
N THR A 38 15.46 33.81 -2.20
CA THR A 38 15.14 33.95 -3.65
C THR A 38 16.50 34.02 -4.36
N ALA A 39 16.65 33.41 -5.55
CA ALA A 39 17.63 33.75 -6.61
C ALA A 39 19.14 33.56 -6.27
N THR A 40 20.09 33.27 -7.16
CA THR A 40 20.20 32.99 -8.60
C THR A 40 21.71 32.89 -8.86
N GLU A 41 22.12 31.98 -9.76
CA GLU A 41 23.38 32.00 -10.55
C GLU A 41 24.73 31.83 -9.81
N ASN A 42 25.76 31.17 -10.33
CA ASN A 42 25.99 30.60 -11.65
C ASN A 42 27.27 29.73 -11.62
N THR A 43 27.32 28.76 -12.54
CA THR A 43 28.46 28.45 -13.44
C THR A 43 29.78 28.06 -12.75
N ASP A 44 30.39 26.91 -13.04
CA ASP A 44 30.75 26.54 -14.40
C ASP A 44 31.14 25.06 -14.51
N SER A 45 30.64 24.50 -15.60
CA SER A 45 31.21 23.49 -16.48
C SER A 45 32.16 22.43 -15.91
N GLY A 46 31.67 21.20 -16.06
CA GLY A 46 31.93 20.54 -17.34
C GLY A 46 32.61 19.18 -17.18
N ALA A 47 32.30 18.19 -17.98
CA ALA A 47 31.32 18.04 -19.05
C ALA A 47 31.23 16.52 -19.25
N THR A 48 30.02 15.95 -19.31
CA THR A 48 29.37 15.59 -20.59
C THR A 48 29.98 14.34 -21.23
N LYS A 49 29.17 13.30 -21.41
CA LYS A 49 28.44 13.07 -22.67
C LYS A 49 27.74 11.71 -22.58
N ASP A 50 26.45 11.66 -22.30
CA ASP A 50 25.31 11.91 -23.21
C ASP A 50 25.11 10.82 -24.26
N THR A 51 23.98 10.14 -24.10
CA THR A 51 22.78 10.37 -24.94
C THR A 51 22.31 9.22 -25.84
N ALA A 52 20.97 9.09 -25.75
CA ALA A 52 20.01 8.52 -26.71
C ALA A 52 20.10 7.00 -26.87
N SER A 53 18.98 6.29 -26.92
CA SER A 53 17.69 6.57 -27.56
C SER A 53 16.66 5.62 -26.90
N LYS A 54 15.33 5.80 -26.92
CA LYS A 54 14.49 6.32 -27.99
C LYS A 54 13.03 6.39 -27.50
N GLU A 55 12.32 7.44 -27.89
CA GLU A 55 10.86 7.48 -28.04
C GLU A 55 10.32 6.27 -28.84
N THR A 56 9.28 5.61 -28.31
CA THR A 56 8.19 4.88 -29.01
C THR A 56 7.43 4.16 -27.89
N ASP A 57 6.14 4.32 -27.59
CA ASP A 57 5.04 4.94 -28.27
C ASP A 57 4.07 5.55 -27.24
N LYS A 58 3.46 6.64 -27.68
CA LYS A 58 2.19 7.15 -27.21
C LYS A 58 1.14 6.03 -27.36
N GLU A 59 0.92 5.25 -26.31
CA GLU A 59 -0.29 4.47 -26.14
C GLU A 59 -0.91 4.86 -24.80
N GLU A 60 -2.20 5.22 -24.86
CA GLU A 60 -2.94 5.95 -23.84
C GLU A 60 -2.73 5.40 -22.42
N THR A 61 -2.03 6.16 -21.57
CA THR A 61 -2.18 6.08 -20.11
C THR A 61 -3.52 6.70 -19.70
N THR A 62 -4.61 6.19 -20.27
CA THR A 62 -5.89 6.25 -19.58
C THR A 62 -5.80 5.18 -18.50
N SER A 63 -5.31 5.57 -17.31
CA SER A 63 -5.76 4.90 -16.08
C SER A 63 -7.27 4.95 -16.16
N SER A 64 -7.89 3.84 -16.59
CA SER A 64 -9.33 3.83 -16.80
C SER A 64 -9.98 4.12 -15.45
N LYS A 65 -11.18 4.69 -15.47
CA LYS A 65 -11.92 4.96 -14.23
C LYS A 65 -12.00 3.70 -13.33
N ALA A 66 -12.00 2.50 -13.91
CA ALA A 66 -11.91 1.24 -13.18
C ALA A 66 -10.55 1.02 -12.49
N GLY A 67 -9.43 1.33 -13.16
CA GLY A 67 -8.09 1.26 -12.57
C GLY A 67 -7.95 2.11 -11.30
N GLN A 68 -8.47 3.34 -11.34
CA GLN A 68 -8.45 4.27 -10.21
C GLN A 68 -9.20 3.76 -8.97
N VAL A 69 -10.26 2.96 -9.15
CA VAL A 69 -11.00 2.38 -8.02
C VAL A 69 -10.08 1.46 -7.20
N PHE A 70 -9.24 0.66 -7.85
CA PHE A 70 -8.33 -0.26 -7.17
C PHE A 70 -7.19 0.47 -6.46
N GLU A 71 -6.70 1.56 -7.04
CA GLU A 71 -5.68 2.42 -6.43
C GLU A 71 -6.22 3.09 -5.16
N GLN A 72 -7.39 3.73 -5.24
CA GLN A 72 -8.00 4.45 -4.13
C GLN A 72 -8.38 3.54 -2.96
N LYS A 73 -8.73 2.28 -3.23
CA LYS A 73 -9.05 1.28 -2.20
C LYS A 73 -7.83 0.50 -1.70
N GLY A 74 -6.64 0.80 -2.22
CA GLY A 74 -5.39 0.17 -1.80
C GLY A 74 -5.24 -1.29 -2.25
N CYS A 75 -6.12 -1.78 -3.13
CA CYS A 75 -6.07 -3.16 -3.64
C CYS A 75 -4.74 -3.44 -4.37
N VAL A 76 -4.23 -2.42 -5.07
CA VAL A 76 -2.99 -2.49 -5.85
C VAL A 76 -1.73 -2.71 -5.01
N SER A 77 -1.79 -2.49 -3.69
CA SER A 77 -0.67 -2.77 -2.79
C SER A 77 -0.25 -4.24 -2.81
N CYS A 78 -1.20 -5.15 -3.05
CA CYS A 78 -0.97 -6.59 -3.07
C CYS A 78 -1.29 -7.24 -4.42
N HIS A 79 -2.09 -6.60 -5.27
CA HIS A 79 -2.59 -7.20 -6.50
C HIS A 79 -2.28 -6.35 -7.72
N ALA A 80 -1.88 -6.98 -8.84
CA ALA A 80 -1.89 -6.33 -10.15
C ALA A 80 -3.25 -6.47 -10.85
N ILE A 81 -3.53 -5.59 -11.82
CA ILE A 81 -4.64 -5.70 -12.77
C ILE A 81 -4.09 -5.51 -14.19
N SER A 82 -3.37 -6.53 -14.66
CA SER A 82 -2.62 -6.49 -15.91
C SER A 82 -3.46 -6.10 -17.13
N LYS A 83 -4.74 -6.53 -17.21
CA LYS A 83 -5.62 -6.19 -18.34
C LYS A 83 -6.02 -4.71 -18.41
N LEU A 84 -5.92 -4.00 -17.29
CA LEU A 84 -6.08 -2.54 -17.24
C LEU A 84 -4.74 -1.80 -17.21
N ASN A 85 -3.63 -2.50 -17.44
CA ASN A 85 -2.27 -1.97 -17.31
C ASN A 85 -1.97 -1.35 -15.93
N VAL A 86 -2.71 -1.75 -14.90
CA VAL A 86 -2.49 -1.29 -13.52
C VAL A 86 -1.42 -2.18 -12.88
N LYS A 87 -0.26 -1.57 -12.63
CA LYS A 87 0.82 -2.20 -11.89
C LYS A 87 0.44 -2.28 -10.41
N GLY A 88 0.76 -3.40 -9.78
CA GLY A 88 0.53 -3.60 -8.35
C GLY A 88 1.40 -4.72 -7.78
N GLY A 89 1.12 -5.10 -6.54
CA GLY A 89 1.84 -6.16 -5.85
C GLY A 89 1.60 -7.55 -6.43
N SER A 90 2.42 -8.50 -5.98
CA SER A 90 2.34 -9.93 -6.33
C SER A 90 2.01 -10.83 -5.12
N THR A 91 1.70 -10.23 -3.97
CA THR A 91 1.28 -10.96 -2.77
C THR A 91 -0.05 -11.68 -3.00
N GLY A 92 -0.97 -11.04 -3.72
CA GLY A 92 -2.22 -11.61 -4.19
C GLY A 92 -2.19 -11.93 -5.68
N PRO A 93 -3.08 -12.82 -6.17
CA PRO A 93 -3.21 -13.11 -7.59
C PRO A 93 -3.70 -11.89 -8.38
N ASP A 94 -3.38 -11.83 -9.68
CA ASP A 94 -3.90 -10.79 -10.56
C ASP A 94 -5.45 -10.76 -10.55
N LEU A 95 -6.04 -9.58 -10.42
CA LEU A 95 -7.49 -9.39 -10.29
C LEU A 95 -8.22 -9.22 -11.62
N SER A 96 -7.51 -9.20 -12.74
CA SER A 96 -8.10 -8.90 -14.05
C SER A 96 -9.25 -9.82 -14.41
N ASP A 97 -9.20 -11.10 -14.02
CA ASP A 97 -10.27 -12.07 -14.26
C ASP A 97 -11.03 -12.46 -12.98
N ALA A 98 -10.89 -11.70 -11.89
CA ALA A 98 -11.54 -12.03 -10.62
C ALA A 98 -13.07 -12.08 -10.74
N TYR A 99 -13.67 -11.17 -11.54
CA TYR A 99 -15.12 -11.16 -11.78
C TYR A 99 -15.64 -12.49 -12.36
N LYS A 100 -14.84 -13.17 -13.19
CA LYS A 100 -15.22 -14.43 -13.85
C LYS A 100 -14.86 -15.67 -13.03
N THR A 101 -13.86 -15.56 -12.16
CA THR A 101 -13.22 -16.73 -11.54
C THR A 101 -13.52 -16.92 -10.06
N VAL A 102 -13.94 -15.87 -9.35
CA VAL A 102 -14.20 -15.94 -7.90
C VAL A 102 -15.33 -16.93 -7.60
N ASP A 103 -16.41 -16.91 -8.36
CA ASP A 103 -17.56 -17.79 -8.16
C ASP A 103 -17.17 -19.27 -8.22
N GLY A 104 -16.36 -19.65 -9.21
CA GLY A 104 -15.87 -21.04 -9.34
C GLY A 104 -14.88 -21.45 -8.25
N LYS A 105 -14.07 -20.51 -7.74
CA LYS A 105 -13.04 -20.80 -6.71
C LYS A 105 -13.58 -20.76 -5.29
N HIS A 106 -14.60 -19.96 -5.03
CA HIS A 106 -15.10 -19.66 -3.69
C HIS A 106 -16.57 -20.06 -3.47
N GLY A 107 -17.27 -20.52 -4.51
CA GLY A 107 -18.67 -20.94 -4.44
C GLY A 107 -19.63 -19.80 -4.07
N LYS A 108 -19.23 -18.55 -4.29
CA LYS A 108 -19.94 -17.33 -3.92
C LYS A 108 -19.69 -16.25 -4.96
N SER A 109 -20.68 -15.39 -5.18
CA SER A 109 -20.52 -14.26 -6.10
C SER A 109 -19.38 -13.33 -5.67
N ILE A 110 -18.81 -12.59 -6.61
CA ILE A 110 -17.81 -11.56 -6.31
C ILE A 110 -18.29 -10.54 -5.24
N ASP A 111 -19.56 -10.10 -5.27
CA ASP A 111 -20.09 -9.18 -4.24
C ASP A 111 -20.17 -9.85 -2.87
N GLU A 112 -20.60 -11.11 -2.80
CA GLU A 112 -20.66 -11.84 -1.54
C GLU A 112 -19.25 -12.12 -1.00
N PHE A 113 -18.28 -12.41 -1.87
CA PHE A 113 -16.88 -12.55 -1.49
C PHE A 113 -16.32 -11.24 -0.92
N LEU A 114 -16.63 -10.08 -1.49
CA LEU A 114 -16.18 -8.79 -0.96
C LEU A 114 -16.84 -8.41 0.37
N LYS A 115 -18.00 -8.98 0.71
CA LYS A 115 -18.62 -8.84 2.04
C LYS A 115 -17.96 -9.76 3.07
N LYS A 116 -17.68 -11.00 2.66
CA LYS A 116 -17.17 -12.05 3.52
C LYS A 116 -16.20 -12.93 2.74
N PRO A 117 -14.95 -12.50 2.58
CA PRO A 117 -13.97 -13.27 1.84
C PRO A 117 -13.68 -14.57 2.58
N SER A 118 -13.47 -15.65 1.82
CA SER A 118 -13.17 -16.97 2.42
C SER A 118 -11.68 -17.20 2.64
N SER A 119 -10.80 -16.36 2.08
CA SER A 119 -9.35 -16.49 2.25
C SER A 119 -8.90 -15.85 3.55
N ALA A 120 -7.90 -16.44 4.21
CA ALA A 120 -7.36 -15.95 5.47
C ALA A 120 -6.80 -14.51 5.35
N VAL A 121 -6.09 -14.23 4.25
CA VAL A 121 -5.46 -12.92 4.01
C VAL A 121 -6.52 -11.85 3.72
N MET A 122 -7.42 -12.06 2.76
CA MET A 122 -8.46 -11.06 2.45
C MET A 122 -9.47 -10.89 3.57
N SER A 123 -9.68 -11.93 4.40
CA SER A 123 -10.47 -11.81 5.62
C SER A 123 -9.89 -10.80 6.61
N GLY A 124 -8.57 -10.70 6.73
CA GLY A 124 -7.95 -9.66 7.56
C GLY A 124 -8.18 -8.28 6.95
N VAL A 125 -7.77 -8.13 5.69
CA VAL A 125 -7.77 -6.83 4.97
C VAL A 125 -9.16 -6.17 4.95
N ILE A 126 -10.22 -6.92 4.66
CA ILE A 126 -11.58 -6.36 4.53
C ILE A 126 -12.26 -6.17 5.90
N LYS A 127 -11.91 -6.95 6.94
CA LYS A 127 -12.56 -6.82 8.25
C LYS A 127 -12.16 -5.54 8.99
N ASP A 128 -10.91 -5.11 8.85
CA ASP A 128 -10.40 -3.93 9.56
C ASP A 128 -10.98 -2.62 8.98
N ASN A 129 -11.35 -2.63 7.68
CA ASN A 129 -12.04 -1.53 7.03
C ASN A 129 -13.11 -2.04 6.05
N PRO A 130 -14.32 -2.37 6.54
CA PRO A 130 -15.38 -2.94 5.72
C PRO A 130 -15.83 -2.00 4.61
N LEU A 131 -15.99 -2.55 3.40
CA LEU A 131 -16.49 -1.81 2.25
C LEU A 131 -17.99 -1.51 2.40
N THR A 132 -18.39 -0.28 2.15
CA THR A 132 -19.80 0.11 2.01
C THR A 132 -20.42 -0.52 0.75
N ASP A 133 -21.74 -0.52 0.68
CA ASP A 133 -22.47 -1.07 -0.47
C ASP A 133 -22.11 -0.37 -1.79
N LYS A 134 -21.94 0.95 -1.72
CA LYS A 134 -21.52 1.74 -2.87
C LYS A 134 -20.11 1.36 -3.32
N GLU A 135 -19.16 1.26 -2.40
CA GLU A 135 -17.77 0.94 -2.74
C GLU A 135 -17.63 -0.46 -3.31
N ARG A 136 -18.34 -1.45 -2.74
CA ARG A 136 -18.34 -2.80 -3.31
C ARG A 136 -18.90 -2.80 -4.72
N LYS A 137 -20.00 -2.08 -4.95
CA LYS A 137 -20.56 -1.96 -6.30
C LYS A 137 -19.56 -1.35 -7.27
N ASP A 138 -18.90 -0.25 -6.89
CA ASP A 138 -17.88 0.40 -7.74
C ASP A 138 -16.72 -0.57 -8.04
N ILE A 139 -16.29 -1.37 -7.06
CA ILE A 139 -15.24 -2.40 -7.24
C ILE A 139 -15.73 -3.52 -8.16
N VAL A 140 -16.95 -4.03 -7.97
CA VAL A 140 -17.51 -5.10 -8.80
C VAL A 140 -17.66 -4.65 -10.25
N ASP A 141 -18.14 -3.43 -10.47
CA ASP A 141 -18.26 -2.84 -11.81
C ASP A 141 -16.86 -2.68 -12.46
N ALA A 142 -15.86 -2.24 -11.69
CA ALA A 142 -14.48 -2.14 -12.16
C ALA A 142 -13.84 -3.51 -12.46
N LEU A 143 -14.08 -4.54 -11.65
CA LEU A 143 -13.60 -5.91 -11.89
C LEU A 143 -14.26 -6.52 -13.12
N LYS A 144 -15.53 -6.20 -13.36
CA LYS A 144 -16.23 -6.62 -14.57
C LYS A 144 -15.57 -6.00 -15.80
N GLU A 145 -15.36 -4.68 -15.81
CA GLU A 145 -14.67 -3.97 -16.89
C GLU A 145 -13.27 -4.56 -17.15
N ALA A 146 -12.49 -4.81 -16.09
CA ALA A 146 -11.16 -5.41 -16.20
C ALA A 146 -11.20 -6.79 -16.89
N SER A 147 -12.22 -7.60 -16.62
CA SER A 147 -12.34 -8.94 -17.17
C SER A 147 -12.73 -8.98 -18.64
N GLU A 148 -13.30 -7.89 -19.15
CA GLU A 148 -13.78 -7.74 -20.52
C GLU A 148 -12.72 -7.13 -21.47
N LYS A 149 -11.61 -6.65 -20.91
CA LYS A 149 -10.40 -6.28 -21.64
C LYS A 149 -9.56 -7.52 -21.99
#